data_AF-A0A8C9MBV5-F1
#
_entry.id   AF-A0A8C9MBV5-F1
#
_cell.length_a   1.000
_cell.length_b   1.000
_cell.length_c   1.000
_cell.angle_alpha   90.00
_cell.angle_beta   90.00
_cell.angle_gamma   90.00
#
_symmetry.space_group_name_H-M   'P 1'
#
loop_
_entity.id
_entity.type
_entity.pdbx_description
1 polymer ?
#
loop_
_entity_poly.entity_id
_entity_poly.type
_entity_poly.pdbx_seq_one_letter_code
_entity_poly.pdbx_strand_id
1 'polypeptide(L)'
;VCLRAVCWEVCVCVCVCVLGAGKGAGAVDVDECSEGTDDCHIDAICQNTPKSYKCLCKPGYKGEGRQCEDIDECENDYYNGGCVHECINIPGNYRCTCFDGFMLAHDGHNCLDVDECRDNNGGCQQICVNAMGSYECQCHSGFFLSDNQHTCIHRSNEGMNCMNKDHGCAHICRETPKGGVACDCRPGFDLAQNQKDCTLTCNYGNGGCQHSCEDTDTGPMCGQQSDTETQKQRRTCAVNNGGCDRTCRDTATGVRCSCPVGFTLQPDGKTCKDINECLANNGGCDHFCRNTVGSFECGCRKGYKLLTDERTCQDIDECSFERTCDHICINSPGSFQCLCHLLVSKADRWSRPELQGEPVRGCAGDKGLGGM
;
A
#
# COMPACT_ATOMS: atom_id res chain seq x y z
N VAL A 1 79.53 -16.71 -13.62
CA VAL A 1 80.33 -16.78 -12.37
C VAL A 1 80.93 -15.41 -12.12
N CYS A 2 80.36 -14.66 -11.18
CA CYS A 2 80.84 -13.33 -10.79
C CYS A 2 82.00 -13.52 -9.81
N LEU A 3 83.21 -13.09 -10.19
CA LEU A 3 84.41 -13.23 -9.36
C LEU A 3 84.96 -11.86 -9.01
N ARG A 4 84.71 -11.48 -7.75
CA ARG A 4 85.23 -10.35 -6.96
C ARG A 4 84.62 -8.96 -7.23
N ALA A 5 83.98 -8.45 -6.18
CA ALA A 5 83.67 -7.04 -5.97
C ALA A 5 84.85 -6.35 -5.29
N VAL A 6 85.27 -5.21 -5.83
CA VAL A 6 86.02 -4.19 -5.09
C VAL A 6 85.27 -2.88 -5.32
N CYS A 7 84.66 -2.36 -4.25
CA CYS A 7 84.06 -1.02 -4.24
C CYS A 7 85.15 0.01 -3.95
N TRP A 8 85.34 0.95 -4.88
CA TRP A 8 85.54 2.35 -4.54
C TRP A 8 84.90 3.22 -5.63
N GLU A 9 84.47 4.40 -5.21
CA GLU A 9 83.44 5.26 -5.79
C GLU A 9 83.59 5.64 -7.27
N VAL A 10 82.42 5.80 -7.91
CA VAL A 10 82.14 6.43 -9.22
C VAL A 10 82.84 5.78 -10.43
N CYS A 11 82.14 4.86 -11.11
CA CYS A 11 82.47 4.47 -12.49
C CYS A 11 81.20 4.36 -13.34
N VAL A 12 81.10 5.33 -14.27
CA VAL A 12 80.18 5.35 -15.39
C VAL A 12 80.35 4.04 -16.18
N CYS A 13 79.27 3.28 -16.33
CA CYS A 13 79.24 2.13 -17.22
C CYS A 13 79.25 2.60 -18.67
N VAL A 14 80.43 2.62 -19.30
CA VAL A 14 80.55 2.71 -20.75
C VAL A 14 80.37 1.31 -21.31
N CYS A 15 79.22 1.06 -21.96
CA CYS A 15 79.01 -0.15 -22.76
C CYS A 15 79.93 -0.11 -23.98
N VAL A 16 80.93 -0.99 -24.01
CA VAL A 16 81.70 -1.29 -25.23
C VAL A 16 81.01 -2.45 -25.94
N CYS A 17 80.31 -2.16 -27.03
CA CYS A 17 79.76 -3.18 -27.92
C CYS A 17 80.92 -3.81 -28.73
N VAL A 18 81.22 -5.08 -28.46
CA VAL A 18 82.04 -5.89 -29.37
C VAL A 18 81.14 -6.37 -30.51
N LEU A 19 81.40 -5.89 -31.73
CA LEU A 19 80.78 -6.37 -32.96
C LEU A 19 81.25 -7.81 -33.24
N GLY A 20 80.58 -8.78 -32.60
CA GLY A 20 80.68 -10.19 -32.90
C GLY A 20 79.57 -10.61 -33.85
N ALA A 21 79.85 -10.61 -35.15
CA ALA A 21 79.05 -11.34 -36.12
C ALA A 21 79.18 -12.85 -35.85
N GLY A 22 78.25 -13.37 -35.06
CA GLY A 22 78.16 -14.79 -34.70
C GLY A 22 76.71 -15.17 -34.51
N LYS A 23 76.06 -15.54 -35.62
CA LYS A 23 74.78 -16.26 -35.72
C LYS A 23 73.90 -16.17 -34.47
N GLY A 24 73.14 -15.08 -34.36
CA GLY A 24 72.03 -15.02 -33.42
C GLY A 24 70.98 -16.03 -33.87
N ALA A 25 70.97 -17.19 -33.21
CA ALA A 25 69.79 -18.02 -33.12
C ALA A 25 68.58 -17.09 -32.94
N GLY A 26 67.56 -17.26 -33.78
CA GLY A 26 66.35 -16.43 -33.70
C GLY A 26 65.96 -16.30 -32.25
N ALA A 27 65.95 -15.07 -31.73
CA ALA A 27 65.67 -14.81 -30.32
C ALA A 27 64.40 -15.60 -29.98
N VAL A 28 64.57 -16.63 -29.15
CA VAL A 28 63.45 -17.45 -28.72
C VAL A 28 62.58 -16.52 -27.90
N ASP A 29 61.33 -16.41 -28.33
CA ASP A 29 60.32 -15.64 -27.64
C ASP A 29 60.28 -16.09 -26.17
N VAL A 30 60.43 -15.15 -25.25
CA VAL A 30 60.25 -15.42 -23.83
C VAL A 30 58.75 -15.36 -23.60
N ASP A 31 58.17 -16.43 -23.06
CA ASP A 31 56.76 -16.44 -22.71
C ASP A 31 56.61 -15.95 -21.26
N GLU A 32 56.40 -14.64 -21.09
CA GLU A 32 56.28 -14.04 -19.77
C GLU A 32 55.06 -14.55 -18.98
N CYS A 33 54.02 -15.02 -19.68
CA CYS A 33 52.82 -15.58 -19.07
C CYS A 33 53.08 -16.97 -18.48
N SER A 34 53.85 -17.82 -19.18
CA SER A 34 54.21 -19.16 -18.69
C SER A 34 55.27 -19.11 -17.58
N GLU A 35 56.15 -18.12 -17.63
CA GLU A 35 57.19 -17.90 -16.61
C GLU A 35 56.67 -17.11 -15.39
N GLY A 36 55.45 -16.56 -15.44
CA GLY A 36 54.83 -15.79 -14.35
C GLY A 36 55.54 -14.47 -14.06
N THR A 37 56.18 -13.88 -15.07
CA THR A 37 56.90 -12.61 -14.98
C THR A 37 56.11 -11.42 -15.54
N ASP A 38 54.85 -11.64 -15.92
CA ASP A 38 53.96 -10.61 -16.44
C ASP A 38 53.51 -9.62 -15.34
N ASP A 39 53.07 -8.44 -15.77
CA ASP A 39 52.52 -7.38 -14.91
C ASP A 39 51.01 -7.18 -15.08
N CYS A 40 50.29 -8.23 -15.53
CA CYS A 40 48.86 -8.15 -15.76
C CYS A 40 48.07 -8.01 -14.44
N HIS A 41 46.89 -7.39 -14.52
CA HIS A 41 45.98 -7.34 -13.38
C HIS A 41 45.55 -8.76 -12.98
N ILE A 42 45.23 -8.99 -11.70
CA ILE A 42 44.74 -10.31 -11.23
C ILE A 42 43.46 -10.76 -11.98
N ASP A 43 42.68 -9.78 -12.45
CA ASP A 43 41.46 -9.96 -13.26
C ASP A 43 41.68 -9.79 -14.76
N ALA A 44 42.91 -10.01 -15.23
CA ALA A 44 43.24 -10.06 -16.64
C ALA A 44 43.78 -11.44 -17.05
N ILE A 45 43.71 -11.69 -18.34
CA ILE A 45 44.28 -12.84 -19.04
C ILE A 45 45.56 -12.35 -19.72
N CYS A 46 46.68 -12.98 -19.38
CA CYS A 46 47.95 -12.78 -20.06
C CYS A 46 47.96 -13.57 -21.38
N GLN A 47 48.23 -12.90 -22.49
CA GLN A 47 48.37 -13.50 -23.81
C GLN A 47 49.77 -13.21 -24.34
N ASN A 48 50.60 -14.26 -24.45
CA ASN A 48 51.93 -14.12 -25.04
C ASN A 48 51.83 -13.81 -26.54
N THR A 49 52.71 -12.93 -27.02
CA THR A 49 52.81 -12.50 -28.41
C THR A 49 54.27 -12.51 -28.86
N PRO A 50 54.56 -12.60 -30.17
CA PRO A 50 55.95 -12.57 -30.60
C PRO A 50 56.66 -11.28 -30.16
N LYS A 51 57.67 -11.43 -29.30
CA LYS A 51 58.51 -10.40 -28.67
C LYS A 51 57.93 -9.68 -27.45
N SER A 52 56.73 -10.03 -26.95
CA SER A 52 56.10 -9.38 -25.78
C SER A 52 54.81 -10.08 -25.34
N TYR A 53 54.09 -9.58 -24.34
CA TYR A 53 52.77 -10.10 -23.95
C TYR A 53 51.72 -8.99 -23.91
N LYS A 54 50.44 -9.38 -23.94
CA LYS A 54 49.29 -8.47 -23.78
C LYS A 54 48.43 -8.91 -22.60
N CYS A 55 47.97 -7.94 -21.83
CA CYS A 55 46.99 -8.17 -20.78
C CYS A 55 45.60 -7.78 -21.31
N LEU A 56 44.62 -8.66 -21.15
CA LEU A 56 43.23 -8.42 -21.53
C LEU A 56 42.36 -8.64 -20.30
N CYS A 57 41.50 -7.70 -19.92
CA CYS A 57 40.59 -7.93 -18.80
C CYS A 57 39.74 -9.18 -19.05
N LYS A 58 39.51 -9.97 -17.99
CA LYS A 58 38.61 -11.12 -18.03
C LYS A 58 37.19 -10.65 -18.42
N PRO A 59 36.34 -11.53 -18.99
CA PRO A 59 34.93 -11.21 -19.20
C PRO A 59 34.27 -10.71 -17.91
N GLY A 60 33.41 -9.69 -18.02
CA GLY A 60 32.80 -9.02 -16.86
C GLY A 60 33.63 -7.87 -16.28
N TYR A 61 34.84 -7.61 -16.81
CA TYR A 61 35.70 -6.51 -16.36
C TYR A 61 36.04 -5.56 -17.50
N LYS A 62 36.16 -4.26 -17.18
CA LYS A 62 36.57 -3.20 -18.10
C LYS A 62 37.93 -2.63 -17.69
N GLY A 63 38.71 -2.16 -18.67
CA GLY A 63 39.99 -1.51 -18.43
C GLY A 63 41.06 -1.88 -19.45
N GLU A 64 42.32 -1.59 -19.11
CA GLU A 64 43.48 -1.75 -20.00
C GLU A 64 44.25 -3.07 -19.79
N GLY A 65 43.71 -4.01 -19.01
CA GLY A 65 44.34 -5.31 -18.73
C GLY A 65 45.39 -5.28 -17.61
N ARG A 66 46.04 -4.15 -17.36
CA ARG A 66 46.87 -3.94 -16.15
C ARG A 66 46.10 -3.36 -14.97
N GLN A 67 44.98 -2.74 -15.27
CA GLN A 67 43.97 -2.30 -14.32
C GLN A 67 42.64 -2.75 -14.90
N CYS A 68 41.93 -3.60 -14.16
CA CYS A 68 40.63 -4.09 -14.54
C CYS A 68 39.67 -3.81 -13.39
N GLU A 69 38.58 -3.13 -13.72
CA GLU A 69 37.48 -2.84 -12.81
C GLU A 69 36.29 -3.68 -13.20
N ASP A 70 35.55 -4.14 -12.22
CA ASP A 70 34.30 -4.86 -12.41
C ASP A 70 33.31 -3.99 -13.20
N ILE A 71 32.60 -4.60 -14.14
CA ILE A 71 31.50 -3.95 -14.85
C ILE A 71 30.27 -4.14 -13.99
N ASP A 72 29.72 -3.05 -13.46
CA ASP A 72 28.44 -3.13 -12.76
C ASP A 72 27.29 -3.24 -13.77
N GLU A 73 26.80 -4.46 -14.00
CA GLU A 73 25.69 -4.71 -14.93
C GLU A 73 24.34 -4.20 -14.40
N CYS A 74 24.24 -3.88 -13.11
CA CYS A 74 23.04 -3.31 -12.51
C CYS A 74 22.95 -1.79 -12.76
N GLU A 75 24.09 -1.10 -12.91
CA GLU A 75 24.17 0.34 -13.14
C GLU A 75 23.99 0.76 -14.61
N ASN A 76 24.19 -0.11 -15.62
CA ASN A 76 23.75 0.17 -17.01
C ASN A 76 23.82 -1.03 -17.99
N ASP A 77 22.69 -1.27 -18.71
CA ASP A 77 22.60 -1.16 -20.20
C ASP A 77 21.12 -1.19 -20.70
N TYR A 78 20.12 -1.61 -19.89
CA TYR A 78 18.69 -1.59 -20.29
C TYR A 78 17.64 -1.61 -19.15
N TYR A 79 17.86 -0.89 -18.03
CA TYR A 79 17.13 -0.98 -16.74
C TYR A 79 17.53 -2.18 -15.86
N ASN A 80 18.19 -1.93 -14.73
CA ASN A 80 18.46 -2.91 -13.66
C ASN A 80 19.05 -4.26 -14.14
N GLY A 81 20.02 -4.23 -15.06
CA GLY A 81 20.61 -5.43 -15.66
C GLY A 81 19.64 -6.34 -16.44
N GLY A 82 18.45 -5.85 -16.78
CA GLY A 82 17.35 -6.63 -17.35
C GLY A 82 16.57 -7.46 -16.32
N CYS A 83 16.81 -7.28 -15.01
CA CYS A 83 16.09 -7.94 -13.93
C CYS A 83 14.75 -7.26 -13.65
N VAL A 84 13.67 -8.05 -13.53
CA VAL A 84 12.32 -7.52 -13.19
C VAL A 84 12.26 -6.97 -11.76
N HIS A 85 12.89 -7.65 -10.80
CA HIS A 85 12.91 -7.24 -9.39
C HIS A 85 14.28 -6.67 -9.00
N GLU A 86 15.17 -7.46 -8.40
CA GLU A 86 16.44 -6.96 -7.85
C GLU A 86 17.63 -7.52 -8.62
N CYS A 87 18.54 -6.64 -9.04
CA CYS A 87 19.84 -6.98 -9.62
C CYS A 87 20.92 -6.92 -8.55
N ILE A 88 21.76 -7.95 -8.49
CA ILE A 88 22.92 -7.99 -7.60
C ILE A 88 24.18 -8.11 -8.45
N ASN A 89 25.00 -7.06 -8.42
CA ASN A 89 26.32 -7.05 -9.05
C ASN A 89 27.30 -7.93 -8.26
N ILE A 90 28.08 -8.75 -8.94
CA ILE A 90 29.04 -9.70 -8.37
C ILE A 90 30.35 -9.58 -9.16
N PRO A 91 31.55 -9.55 -8.56
CA PRO A 91 32.78 -9.43 -9.34
C PRO A 91 32.89 -10.43 -10.50
N GLY A 92 32.84 -9.91 -11.74
CA GLY A 92 32.90 -10.63 -13.00
C GLY A 92 31.56 -11.09 -13.60
N ASN A 93 30.41 -10.84 -12.96
CA ASN A 93 29.07 -11.16 -13.48
C ASN A 93 27.94 -10.51 -12.63
N TYR A 94 26.68 -10.86 -12.87
CA TYR A 94 25.58 -10.46 -12.02
C TYR A 94 24.52 -11.54 -11.93
N ARG A 95 23.55 -11.35 -11.03
CA ARG A 95 22.34 -12.19 -11.01
C ARG A 95 21.11 -11.40 -10.63
N CYS A 96 19.98 -11.82 -11.15
CA CYS A 96 18.68 -11.35 -10.72
C CYS A 96 18.16 -12.15 -9.53
N THR A 97 17.44 -11.49 -8.65
CA THR A 97 16.73 -12.09 -7.53
C THR A 97 15.31 -11.52 -7.45
N CYS A 98 14.40 -12.28 -6.85
CA CYS A 98 13.00 -11.93 -6.75
C CYS A 98 12.65 -11.58 -5.31
N PHE A 99 11.72 -10.64 -5.13
CA PHE A 99 11.12 -10.35 -3.83
C PHE A 99 10.42 -11.59 -3.24
N ASP A 100 10.19 -11.55 -1.93
CA ASP A 100 9.43 -12.58 -1.22
C ASP A 100 8.07 -12.83 -1.89
N GLY A 101 7.65 -14.10 -1.96
CA GLY A 101 6.45 -14.51 -2.70
C GLY A 101 6.65 -14.74 -4.20
N PHE A 102 7.86 -14.55 -4.73
CA PHE A 102 8.17 -14.78 -6.14
C PHE A 102 9.37 -15.71 -6.33
N MET A 103 9.40 -16.41 -7.46
CA MET A 103 10.50 -17.27 -7.87
C MET A 103 11.09 -16.86 -9.21
N LEU A 104 12.41 -17.00 -9.36
CA LEU A 104 13.10 -16.64 -10.61
C LEU A 104 12.70 -17.58 -11.74
N ALA A 105 12.30 -17.01 -12.87
CA ALA A 105 11.96 -17.73 -14.08
C ALA A 105 13.20 -18.37 -14.72
N HIS A 106 12.95 -19.28 -15.67
CA HIS A 106 14.00 -20.03 -16.38
C HIS A 106 14.91 -19.13 -17.24
N ASP A 107 14.45 -17.94 -17.60
CA ASP A 107 15.25 -16.94 -18.30
C ASP A 107 16.27 -16.24 -17.41
N GLY A 108 16.19 -16.42 -16.08
CA GLY A 108 17.10 -15.80 -15.13
C GLY A 108 16.85 -14.31 -14.88
N HIS A 109 15.76 -13.73 -15.40
CA HIS A 109 15.48 -12.30 -15.36
C HIS A 109 14.06 -11.96 -14.87
N ASN A 110 13.07 -12.78 -15.23
CA ASN A 110 11.67 -12.58 -14.83
C ASN A 110 11.37 -13.23 -13.48
N CYS A 111 10.42 -12.66 -12.75
CA CYS A 111 9.93 -13.20 -11.48
C CYS A 111 8.49 -13.68 -11.65
N LEU A 112 8.26 -14.93 -11.29
CA LEU A 112 6.94 -15.57 -11.34
C LEU A 112 6.38 -15.64 -9.93
N ASP A 113 5.11 -15.30 -9.83
CA ASP A 113 4.34 -15.42 -8.60
C ASP A 113 4.32 -16.87 -8.10
N VAL A 114 4.59 -17.06 -6.81
CA VAL A 114 4.53 -18.37 -6.17
C VAL A 114 3.12 -18.57 -5.65
N ASP A 115 2.36 -19.44 -6.30
CA ASP A 115 0.99 -19.73 -5.86
C ASP A 115 0.99 -20.62 -4.59
N GLU A 116 0.93 -19.98 -3.42
CA GLU A 116 0.94 -20.68 -2.13
C GLU A 116 -0.35 -21.48 -1.89
N CYS A 117 -1.44 -21.18 -2.60
CA CYS A 117 -2.68 -21.93 -2.49
C CYS A 117 -2.55 -23.36 -3.06
N ARG A 118 -1.55 -23.63 -3.92
CA ARG A 118 -1.32 -24.97 -4.47
C ARG A 118 -0.78 -25.95 -3.44
N ASP A 119 -0.13 -25.45 -2.39
CA ASP A 119 0.37 -26.28 -1.31
C ASP A 119 -0.51 -26.13 -0.07
N ASN A 120 -1.10 -27.23 0.39
CA ASN A 120 -1.97 -27.29 1.57
C ASN A 120 -2.99 -26.13 1.68
N ASN A 121 -3.53 -25.66 0.55
CA ASN A 121 -4.47 -24.52 0.49
C ASN A 121 -3.92 -23.24 1.15
N GLY A 122 -2.61 -22.98 1.08
CA GLY A 122 -1.96 -21.87 1.79
C GLY A 122 -2.11 -21.95 3.32
N GLY A 123 -2.49 -23.11 3.88
CA GLY A 123 -2.87 -23.23 5.28
C GLY A 123 -4.21 -22.57 5.64
N CYS A 124 -4.98 -22.08 4.66
CA CYS A 124 -6.32 -21.54 4.87
C CYS A 124 -7.30 -22.65 5.26
N GLN A 125 -8.13 -22.40 6.26
CA GLN A 125 -9.15 -23.36 6.69
C GLN A 125 -10.19 -23.63 5.60
N GLN A 126 -10.51 -22.62 4.78
CA GLN A 126 -11.58 -22.70 3.80
C GLN A 126 -11.08 -22.33 2.40
N ILE A 127 -11.12 -21.05 2.04
CA ILE A 127 -10.81 -20.59 0.70
C ILE A 127 -9.44 -19.93 0.75
N CYS A 128 -8.54 -20.32 -0.14
CA CYS A 128 -7.30 -19.60 -0.41
C CYS A 128 -7.44 -18.86 -1.75
N VAL A 129 -7.06 -17.60 -1.76
CA VAL A 129 -7.04 -16.77 -2.97
C VAL A 129 -5.61 -16.33 -3.20
N ASN A 130 -5.02 -16.80 -4.31
CA ASN A 130 -3.68 -16.42 -4.71
C ASN A 130 -3.67 -14.94 -5.16
N ALA A 131 -2.67 -14.20 -4.74
CA ALA A 131 -2.45 -12.80 -5.08
C ALA A 131 -1.01 -12.60 -5.57
N MET A 132 -0.72 -11.48 -6.23
CA MET A 132 0.65 -11.24 -6.69
C MET A 132 1.57 -10.99 -5.49
N GLY A 133 2.53 -11.89 -5.27
CA GLY A 133 3.51 -11.87 -4.18
C GLY A 133 3.00 -12.33 -2.83
N SER A 134 1.77 -12.85 -2.76
CA SER A 134 1.17 -13.36 -1.52
C SER A 134 -0.10 -14.16 -1.79
N TYR A 135 -0.81 -14.52 -0.72
CA TYR A 135 -2.15 -15.08 -0.79
C TYR A 135 -2.96 -14.58 0.40
N GLU A 136 -4.28 -14.65 0.28
CA GLU A 136 -5.19 -14.36 1.38
C GLU A 136 -6.20 -15.47 1.58
N CYS A 137 -6.54 -15.74 2.85
CA CYS A 137 -7.59 -16.66 3.19
C CYS A 137 -8.95 -15.96 3.24
N GLN A 138 -9.95 -16.57 2.62
CA GLN A 138 -11.32 -16.12 2.66
C GLN A 138 -12.24 -17.18 3.27
N CYS A 139 -13.38 -16.73 3.77
CA CYS A 139 -14.37 -17.58 4.41
C CYS A 139 -15.65 -17.65 3.59
N HIS A 140 -16.31 -18.81 3.64
CA HIS A 140 -17.66 -18.98 3.10
C HIS A 140 -18.65 -18.06 3.84
N SER A 141 -19.79 -17.80 3.20
CA SER A 141 -20.83 -16.94 3.76
C SER A 141 -21.25 -17.36 5.18
N GLY A 142 -21.31 -16.37 6.07
CA GLY A 142 -21.64 -16.57 7.50
C GLY A 142 -20.43 -16.82 8.42
N PHE A 143 -19.23 -16.97 7.86
CA PHE A 143 -17.98 -17.10 8.60
C PHE A 143 -17.11 -15.85 8.42
N PHE A 144 -16.27 -15.56 9.41
CA PHE A 144 -15.35 -14.43 9.45
C PHE A 144 -13.93 -14.94 9.68
N LEU A 145 -12.95 -14.28 9.07
CA LEU A 145 -11.56 -14.63 9.24
C LEU A 145 -11.10 -14.23 10.66
N SER A 146 -10.47 -15.16 11.36
CA SER A 146 -9.90 -15.00 12.70
C SER A 146 -8.61 -14.17 12.64
N ASP A 147 -8.14 -13.68 13.79
CA ASP A 147 -6.90 -12.88 13.92
C ASP A 147 -5.65 -13.58 13.39
N ASN A 148 -5.65 -14.92 13.35
CA ASN A 148 -4.56 -15.69 12.75
C ASN A 148 -4.58 -15.69 11.22
N GLN A 149 -5.52 -15.01 10.57
CA GLN A 149 -5.67 -14.89 9.11
C GLN A 149 -5.82 -16.21 8.34
N HIS A 150 -5.97 -17.35 9.02
CA HIS A 150 -6.10 -18.66 8.39
C HIS A 150 -7.39 -19.40 8.79
N THR A 151 -7.95 -19.10 9.96
CA THR A 151 -9.13 -19.79 10.50
C THR A 151 -10.40 -18.97 10.27
N CYS A 152 -11.47 -19.63 9.86
CA CYS A 152 -12.80 -19.10 9.68
C CYS A 152 -13.70 -19.45 10.87
N ILE A 153 -14.12 -18.42 11.61
CA ILE A 153 -14.99 -18.53 12.78
C ILE A 153 -16.44 -18.16 12.43
N HIS A 154 -17.40 -18.88 13.00
CA HIS A 154 -18.82 -18.57 12.86
C HIS A 154 -19.28 -17.73 14.06
N ARG A 155 -20.04 -16.65 13.85
CA ARG A 155 -20.54 -15.77 14.93
C ARG A 155 -21.50 -16.43 15.93
N SER A 156 -21.72 -17.75 15.85
CA SER A 156 -22.51 -18.49 16.82
C SER A 156 -21.70 -19.12 17.97
N ASN A 157 -20.36 -19.18 17.90
CA ASN A 157 -19.55 -19.92 18.87
C ASN A 157 -18.27 -19.18 19.31
N GLU A 158 -18.40 -17.99 19.89
CA GLU A 158 -17.35 -17.44 20.75
C GLU A 158 -17.89 -17.00 22.12
N GLY A 159 -17.20 -17.50 23.15
CA GLY A 159 -17.05 -17.01 24.52
C GLY A 159 -18.00 -15.92 25.03
N MET A 160 -18.87 -16.35 25.94
CA MET A 160 -19.72 -15.53 26.81
C MET A 160 -18.90 -14.53 27.67
N ASN A 161 -18.66 -13.29 27.21
CA ASN A 161 -18.00 -12.23 28.01
C ASN A 161 -18.70 -10.86 27.90
N CYS A 162 -18.89 -10.12 28.99
CA CYS A 162 -19.81 -8.96 29.03
C CYS A 162 -19.44 -7.73 28.15
N MET A 163 -18.43 -7.83 27.28
CA MET A 163 -17.87 -6.74 26.46
C MET A 163 -18.64 -6.46 25.15
N ASN A 164 -19.49 -7.38 24.66
CA ASN A 164 -20.27 -7.20 23.42
C ASN A 164 -21.78 -7.00 23.71
N LYS A 165 -22.20 -5.74 23.92
CA LYS A 165 -23.59 -5.33 24.19
C LYS A 165 -24.29 -6.15 25.29
N ASP A 166 -23.61 -6.34 26.41
CA ASP A 166 -24.10 -7.07 27.60
C ASP A 166 -24.68 -8.48 27.31
N HIS A 167 -24.37 -9.09 26.16
CA HIS A 167 -24.95 -10.37 25.69
C HIS A 167 -26.49 -10.45 25.73
N GLY A 168 -27.14 -9.29 25.61
CA GLY A 168 -28.59 -9.17 25.69
C GLY A 168 -29.14 -9.18 27.12
N CYS A 169 -28.32 -8.99 28.17
CA CYS A 169 -28.81 -8.67 29.50
C CYS A 169 -29.42 -7.26 29.50
N ALA A 170 -30.63 -7.11 30.03
CA ALA A 170 -31.30 -5.80 30.09
C ALA A 170 -30.64 -4.82 31.07
N HIS A 171 -29.99 -5.31 32.14
CA HIS A 171 -29.42 -4.46 33.19
C HIS A 171 -27.94 -4.70 33.47
N ILE A 172 -27.58 -5.81 34.14
CA ILE A 172 -26.22 -6.07 34.59
C ILE A 172 -25.81 -7.44 34.06
N CYS A 173 -24.67 -7.50 33.36
CA CYS A 173 -24.04 -8.75 32.94
C CYS A 173 -22.90 -9.11 33.91
N ARG A 174 -22.83 -10.37 34.35
CA ARG A 174 -21.74 -10.92 35.17
C ARG A 174 -21.16 -12.18 34.55
N GLU A 175 -19.85 -12.32 34.65
CA GLU A 175 -19.14 -13.53 34.22
C GLU A 175 -19.17 -14.60 35.33
N THR A 176 -19.46 -15.84 34.94
CA THR A 176 -19.55 -16.98 35.86
C THR A 176 -18.20 -17.70 35.99
N PRO A 177 -17.88 -18.28 37.17
CA PRO A 177 -16.60 -18.96 37.40
C PRO A 177 -16.31 -20.17 36.50
N LYS A 178 -17.30 -20.67 35.75
CA LYS A 178 -17.19 -21.81 34.83
C LYS A 178 -17.10 -21.41 33.36
N GLY A 179 -16.99 -20.10 33.06
CA GLY A 179 -16.90 -19.57 31.70
C GLY A 179 -18.26 -19.42 31.03
N GLY A 180 -19.06 -18.45 31.50
CA GLY A 180 -20.40 -18.14 30.98
C GLY A 180 -20.93 -16.78 31.46
N VAL A 181 -22.05 -16.30 30.92
CA VAL A 181 -22.68 -15.03 31.34
C VAL A 181 -23.96 -15.27 32.13
N ALA A 182 -24.14 -14.52 33.21
CA ALA A 182 -25.36 -14.45 34.00
C ALA A 182 -25.86 -13.01 34.06
N CYS A 183 -27.17 -12.81 33.90
CA CYS A 183 -27.79 -11.48 33.99
C CYS A 183 -28.37 -11.25 35.38
N ASP A 184 -28.09 -10.08 35.95
CA ASP A 184 -28.67 -9.62 37.21
C ASP A 184 -29.49 -8.35 36.99
N CYS A 185 -30.50 -8.16 37.82
CA CYS A 185 -31.40 -7.01 37.77
C CYS A 185 -31.08 -5.97 38.84
N ARG A 186 -31.26 -4.69 38.50
CA ARG A 186 -31.21 -3.58 39.46
C ARG A 186 -32.37 -3.70 40.48
N PRO A 187 -32.24 -3.15 41.69
CA PRO A 187 -33.31 -3.19 42.70
C PRO A 187 -34.65 -2.65 42.15
N GLY A 188 -35.75 -3.35 42.44
CA GLY A 188 -37.09 -3.04 41.92
C GLY A 188 -37.49 -3.84 40.66
N PHE A 189 -36.60 -4.69 40.15
CA PHE A 189 -36.84 -5.55 39.00
C PHE A 189 -36.47 -7.00 39.29
N ASP A 190 -37.29 -7.91 38.78
CA ASP A 190 -37.04 -9.36 38.82
C ASP A 190 -36.57 -9.86 37.45
N LEU A 191 -35.68 -10.86 37.45
CA LEU A 191 -35.17 -11.48 36.23
C LEU A 191 -36.29 -12.30 35.57
N ALA A 192 -36.59 -11.98 34.32
CA ALA A 192 -37.60 -12.65 33.53
C ALA A 192 -37.21 -14.11 33.23
N GLN A 193 -38.19 -14.91 32.81
CA GLN A 193 -37.99 -16.34 32.54
C GLN A 193 -36.95 -16.64 31.45
N ASN A 194 -36.68 -15.68 30.56
CA ASN A 194 -35.64 -15.79 29.54
C ASN A 194 -34.22 -15.57 30.09
N GLN A 195 -34.08 -15.32 31.40
CA GLN A 195 -32.82 -15.09 32.12
C GLN A 195 -31.98 -13.93 31.59
N LYS A 196 -32.61 -13.00 30.87
CA LYS A 196 -31.94 -11.88 30.21
C LYS A 196 -32.63 -10.55 30.43
N ASP A 197 -33.96 -10.54 30.37
CA ASP A 197 -34.76 -9.34 30.58
C ASP A 197 -35.06 -9.13 32.06
N CYS A 198 -35.14 -7.87 32.48
CA CYS A 198 -35.52 -7.49 33.83
C CYS A 198 -36.90 -6.84 33.79
N THR A 199 -37.87 -7.42 34.49
CA THR A 199 -39.23 -6.90 34.54
C THR A 199 -39.48 -6.15 35.84
N LEU A 200 -40.11 -4.98 35.73
CA LEU A 200 -40.43 -4.14 36.89
C LEU A 200 -41.38 -4.88 37.83
N THR A 201 -41.03 -4.92 39.11
CA THR A 201 -41.88 -5.50 40.16
C THR A 201 -42.36 -4.43 41.11
N CYS A 202 -43.65 -4.09 41.00
CA CYS A 202 -44.33 -3.14 41.88
C CYS A 202 -44.88 -3.81 43.15
N ASN A 203 -44.07 -4.63 43.85
CA ASN A 203 -44.51 -5.25 45.10
C ASN A 203 -44.20 -4.38 46.32
N TYR A 204 -45.17 -4.31 47.24
CA TYR A 204 -45.13 -3.54 48.47
C TYR A 204 -43.89 -3.90 49.31
N GLY A 205 -42.95 -2.96 49.45
CA GLY A 205 -41.79 -3.12 50.34
C GLY A 205 -40.44 -2.58 49.82
N ASN A 206 -40.30 -2.23 48.54
CA ASN A 206 -39.08 -1.62 47.98
C ASN A 206 -39.42 -0.40 47.09
N GLY A 207 -40.20 0.57 47.61
CA GLY A 207 -40.47 1.83 46.89
C GLY A 207 -41.84 2.49 47.14
N GLY A 208 -42.83 1.80 47.70
CA GLY A 208 -44.02 2.41 48.30
C GLY A 208 -44.86 3.38 47.44
N CYS A 209 -45.20 3.05 46.19
CA CYS A 209 -46.17 3.86 45.42
C CYS A 209 -47.57 3.21 45.42
N GLN A 210 -48.62 4.02 45.64
CA GLN A 210 -50.02 3.55 45.61
C GLN A 210 -50.68 3.64 44.22
N HIS A 211 -50.10 4.37 43.24
CA HIS A 211 -50.80 4.70 41.96
C HIS A 211 -50.02 4.45 40.64
N SER A 212 -48.79 4.92 40.44
CA SER A 212 -48.00 4.66 39.22
C SER A 212 -46.50 4.68 39.50
N CYS A 213 -45.77 3.77 38.86
CA CYS A 213 -44.31 3.64 38.91
C CYS A 213 -43.74 3.90 37.51
N GLU A 214 -42.86 4.88 37.38
CA GLU A 214 -42.18 5.20 36.12
C GLU A 214 -40.68 4.88 36.22
N ASP A 215 -40.15 4.30 35.15
CA ASP A 215 -38.74 3.92 35.02
C ASP A 215 -37.89 5.14 34.65
N THR A 216 -36.79 5.36 35.38
CA THR A 216 -35.84 6.45 35.12
C THR A 216 -34.42 5.92 35.21
N ASP A 217 -33.45 6.63 34.62
CA ASP A 217 -32.03 6.23 34.64
C ASP A 217 -31.45 6.07 36.07
N THR A 218 -32.12 6.61 37.09
CA THR A 218 -31.75 6.50 38.51
C THR A 218 -32.64 5.55 39.34
N GLY A 219 -33.57 4.82 38.71
CA GLY A 219 -34.49 3.87 39.36
C GLY A 219 -35.97 4.31 39.33
N PRO A 220 -36.90 3.49 39.86
CA PRO A 220 -38.34 3.78 39.77
C PRO A 220 -38.76 4.97 40.66
N MET A 221 -39.44 5.96 40.09
CA MET A 221 -39.96 7.15 40.77
C MET A 221 -41.50 7.16 40.79
N CYS A 222 -42.12 7.68 41.85
CA CYS A 222 -43.59 7.87 41.91
C CYS A 222 -43.99 9.23 41.31
N GLY A 223 -44.88 9.27 40.32
CA GLY A 223 -45.39 10.51 39.71
C GLY A 223 -46.59 11.14 40.44
N GLN A 224 -46.72 12.48 40.43
CA GLN A 224 -47.93 13.22 40.85
C GLN A 224 -48.72 13.75 39.64
N GLN A 225 -50.05 13.73 39.73
CA GLN A 225 -50.97 14.20 38.69
C GLN A 225 -51.03 15.73 38.61
N SER A 226 -50.85 16.29 37.40
CA SER A 226 -51.72 17.36 36.89
C SER A 226 -51.49 17.56 35.40
N ASP A 227 -52.49 17.26 34.56
CA ASP A 227 -52.77 17.96 33.31
C ASP A 227 -54.19 17.56 32.86
N THR A 228 -55.04 18.55 32.59
CA THR A 228 -56.48 18.37 32.29
C THR A 228 -56.70 17.79 30.87
N GLU A 229 -57.80 17.06 30.69
CA GLU A 229 -58.24 16.38 29.46
C GLU A 229 -58.18 17.26 28.18
N THR A 230 -58.22 18.59 28.30
CA THR A 230 -58.14 19.52 27.15
C THR A 230 -56.72 19.79 26.64
N GLN A 231 -55.65 19.36 27.33
CA GLN A 231 -54.26 19.44 26.85
C GLN A 231 -53.73 18.12 26.25
N LYS A 232 -54.43 17.00 26.46
CA LYS A 232 -54.06 15.68 25.96
C LYS A 232 -54.11 15.57 24.43
N GLN A 233 -54.89 16.44 23.77
CA GLN A 233 -55.07 16.44 22.31
C GLN A 233 -53.92 17.13 21.53
N ARG A 234 -53.05 17.92 22.18
CA ARG A 234 -51.98 18.70 21.49
C ARG A 234 -50.63 17.99 21.36
N ARG A 235 -50.44 16.86 22.05
CA ARG A 235 -49.19 16.12 22.07
C ARG A 235 -49.37 14.78 21.36
N THR A 236 -49.85 14.83 20.12
CA THR A 236 -49.92 13.64 19.24
C THR A 236 -49.32 13.97 17.88
N CYS A 237 -48.78 12.97 17.19
CA CYS A 237 -48.25 13.11 15.84
C CYS A 237 -49.32 13.50 14.82
N ALA A 238 -50.58 13.19 15.12
CA ALA A 238 -51.72 13.57 14.28
C ALA A 238 -51.92 15.10 14.19
N VAL A 239 -51.42 15.88 15.14
CA VAL A 239 -51.57 17.34 15.18
C VAL A 239 -50.21 18.00 14.99
N ASN A 240 -50.02 18.70 13.85
CA ASN A 240 -48.78 19.40 13.49
C ASN A 240 -47.52 18.53 13.66
N ASN A 241 -47.60 17.23 13.35
CA ASN A 241 -46.52 16.25 13.50
C ASN A 241 -45.93 16.22 14.93
N GLY A 242 -46.72 16.50 15.98
CA GLY A 242 -46.22 16.63 17.35
C GLY A 242 -45.24 17.80 17.56
N GLY A 243 -45.09 18.69 16.58
CA GLY A 243 -44.07 19.71 16.51
C GLY A 243 -42.68 19.20 16.10
N CYS A 244 -42.57 17.97 15.59
CA CYS A 244 -41.33 17.41 15.07
C CYS A 244 -41.03 17.93 13.65
N ASP A 245 -39.77 18.24 13.36
CA ASP A 245 -39.34 18.64 12.01
C ASP A 245 -39.50 17.51 10.99
N ARG A 246 -39.20 16.25 11.39
CA ARG A 246 -39.22 15.08 10.49
C ARG A 246 -40.14 13.98 11.01
N THR A 247 -39.61 13.03 11.78
CA THR A 247 -40.36 11.82 12.15
C THR A 247 -40.90 11.96 13.56
N CYS A 248 -42.22 11.80 13.71
CA CYS A 248 -42.91 11.78 14.99
C CYS A 248 -43.41 10.38 15.33
N ARG A 249 -43.28 9.97 16.60
CA ARG A 249 -43.93 8.77 17.14
C ARG A 249 -44.69 9.11 18.42
N ASP A 250 -45.94 8.65 18.49
CA ASP A 250 -46.75 8.73 19.70
C ASP A 250 -46.22 7.74 20.75
N THR A 251 -46.09 8.20 21.99
CA THR A 251 -45.61 7.44 23.14
C THR A 251 -46.58 7.61 24.30
N ALA A 252 -46.52 6.72 25.29
CA ALA A 252 -47.40 6.78 26.46
C ALA A 252 -47.31 8.10 27.24
N THR A 253 -46.18 8.82 27.12
CA THR A 253 -45.90 10.08 27.82
C THR A 253 -45.98 11.33 26.90
N GLY A 254 -46.31 11.17 25.61
CA GLY A 254 -46.41 12.28 24.65
C GLY A 254 -45.86 11.95 23.26
N VAL A 255 -45.13 12.88 22.65
CA VAL A 255 -44.54 12.71 21.31
C VAL A 255 -43.03 12.59 21.37
N ARG A 256 -42.46 11.65 20.64
CA ARG A 256 -41.01 11.49 20.46
C ARG A 256 -40.63 11.82 19.02
N CYS A 257 -39.80 12.83 18.84
CA CYS A 257 -39.24 13.17 17.54
C CYS A 257 -37.97 12.35 17.27
N SER A 258 -37.75 12.00 16.01
CA SER A 258 -36.52 11.38 15.54
C SER A 258 -36.14 11.94 14.17
N CYS A 259 -34.84 11.98 13.91
CA CYS A 259 -34.30 12.49 12.67
C CYS A 259 -33.93 11.34 11.72
N PRO A 260 -34.06 11.53 10.39
CA PRO A 260 -33.49 10.63 9.40
C PRO A 260 -31.97 10.51 9.55
N VAL A 261 -31.40 9.47 8.94
CA VAL A 261 -29.94 9.32 8.83
C VAL A 261 -29.34 10.58 8.20
N GLY A 262 -28.18 11.03 8.70
CA GLY A 262 -27.53 12.28 8.28
C GLY A 262 -27.98 13.53 9.03
N PHE A 263 -28.87 13.41 10.03
CA PHE A 263 -29.35 14.54 10.84
C PHE A 263 -29.25 14.25 12.33
N THR A 264 -29.00 15.30 13.12
CA THR A 264 -28.98 15.26 14.57
C THR A 264 -30.13 16.07 15.19
N LEU A 265 -30.77 15.51 16.21
CA LEU A 265 -31.86 16.17 16.92
C LEU A 265 -31.29 17.26 17.83
N GLN A 266 -31.77 18.48 17.65
CA GLN A 266 -31.34 19.63 18.46
C GLN A 266 -31.86 19.52 19.91
N PRO A 267 -31.29 20.30 20.85
CA PRO A 267 -31.67 20.28 22.27
C PRO A 267 -33.14 20.62 22.55
N ASP A 268 -33.85 21.21 21.59
CA ASP A 268 -35.29 21.46 21.65
C ASP A 268 -36.13 20.18 21.50
N GLY A 269 -35.49 19.04 21.21
CA GLY A 269 -36.11 17.73 21.04
C GLY A 269 -37.01 17.62 19.81
N LYS A 270 -36.93 18.56 18.87
CA LYS A 270 -37.88 18.69 17.75
C LYS A 270 -37.24 19.01 16.41
N THR A 271 -36.19 19.82 16.39
CA THR A 271 -35.56 20.31 15.16
C THR A 271 -34.44 19.36 14.72
N CYS A 272 -34.45 18.96 13.45
CA CYS A 272 -33.37 18.16 12.88
C CYS A 272 -32.37 19.07 12.18
N LYS A 273 -31.12 19.05 12.65
CA LYS A 273 -30.02 19.76 12.02
C LYS A 273 -29.18 18.79 11.22
N ASP A 274 -28.86 19.17 10.01
CA ASP A 274 -27.92 18.46 9.14
C ASP A 274 -26.59 18.20 9.85
N ILE A 275 -26.08 16.97 9.75
CA ILE A 275 -24.74 16.63 10.21
C ILE A 275 -23.79 16.99 9.09
N ASN A 276 -22.76 17.78 9.39
CA ASN A 276 -21.70 18.04 8.42
C ASN A 276 -20.59 17.00 8.58
N GLU A 277 -20.66 15.92 7.81
CA GLU A 277 -19.69 14.83 7.87
C GLU A 277 -18.29 15.27 7.43
N CYS A 278 -18.18 16.32 6.61
CA CYS A 278 -16.88 16.83 6.15
C CYS A 278 -16.02 17.43 7.27
N LEU A 279 -16.62 17.82 8.40
CA LEU A 279 -15.85 18.34 9.54
C LEU A 279 -15.02 17.26 10.25
N ALA A 280 -15.40 15.99 10.11
CA ALA A 280 -14.69 14.86 10.69
C ALA A 280 -13.89 14.14 9.60
N ASN A 281 -12.56 14.20 9.68
CA ASN A 281 -11.65 13.51 8.76
C ASN A 281 -12.00 13.69 7.26
N ASN A 282 -12.43 14.90 6.87
CA ASN A 282 -12.85 15.21 5.49
C ASN A 282 -13.95 14.26 4.96
N GLY A 283 -14.85 13.77 5.82
CA GLY A 283 -15.87 12.77 5.44
C GLY A 283 -15.30 11.40 5.03
N GLY A 284 -13.99 11.19 5.17
CA GLY A 284 -13.28 10.06 4.58
C GLY A 284 -13.08 10.17 3.06
N CYS A 285 -13.21 11.37 2.48
CA CYS A 285 -12.90 11.65 1.08
C CYS A 285 -11.40 11.82 0.87
N ASP A 286 -10.88 11.25 -0.22
CA ASP A 286 -9.46 11.33 -0.58
C ASP A 286 -9.02 12.78 -0.94
N HIS A 287 -9.80 13.46 -1.78
CA HIS A 287 -9.52 14.83 -2.18
C HIS A 287 -10.38 15.87 -1.44
N PHE A 288 -11.60 16.15 -1.91
CA PHE A 288 -12.45 17.14 -1.26
C PHE A 288 -13.82 16.58 -0.90
N CYS A 289 -14.33 17.00 0.24
CA CYS A 289 -15.67 16.68 0.73
C CYS A 289 -16.58 17.89 0.58
N ARG A 290 -17.79 17.68 0.10
CA ARG A 290 -18.85 18.68 0.06
C ARG A 290 -20.04 18.20 0.86
N ASN A 291 -20.39 18.98 1.88
CA ASN A 291 -21.56 18.69 2.69
C ASN A 291 -22.84 18.96 1.89
N THR A 292 -23.77 18.00 1.93
CA THR A 292 -25.08 18.10 1.30
C THR A 292 -26.15 17.95 2.38
N VAL A 293 -27.43 18.18 2.06
CA VAL A 293 -28.48 18.05 3.08
C VAL A 293 -28.81 16.57 3.28
N GLY A 294 -28.46 16.03 4.45
CA GLY A 294 -28.67 14.65 4.88
C GLY A 294 -27.58 13.67 4.49
N SER A 295 -26.48 14.15 3.90
CA SER A 295 -25.33 13.35 3.45
C SER A 295 -24.16 14.26 3.08
N PHE A 296 -23.08 13.69 2.59
CA PHE A 296 -21.99 14.40 1.93
C PHE A 296 -21.64 13.72 0.61
N GLU A 297 -20.96 14.44 -0.28
CA GLU A 297 -20.41 13.92 -1.52
C GLU A 297 -18.89 14.16 -1.57
N CYS A 298 -18.14 13.15 -1.98
CA CYS A 298 -16.70 13.30 -2.27
C CYS A 298 -16.50 13.71 -3.73
N GLY A 299 -15.49 14.52 -3.99
CA GLY A 299 -15.10 14.86 -5.34
C GLY A 299 -13.60 14.87 -5.52
N CYS A 300 -13.20 14.72 -6.78
CA CYS A 300 -11.81 14.56 -7.18
C CYS A 300 -11.28 15.80 -7.89
N ARG A 301 -9.98 16.07 -7.68
CA ARG A 301 -9.25 17.08 -8.46
C ARG A 301 -9.28 16.71 -9.94
N LYS A 302 -9.14 17.71 -10.81
CA LYS A 302 -9.07 17.50 -12.27
C LYS A 302 -7.94 16.49 -12.59
N GLY A 303 -8.19 15.59 -13.54
CA GLY A 303 -7.27 14.49 -13.88
C GLY A 303 -7.50 13.21 -13.06
N TYR A 304 -8.46 13.21 -12.13
CA TYR A 304 -8.79 12.04 -11.31
C TYR A 304 -10.28 11.70 -11.43
N LYS A 305 -10.60 10.41 -11.38
CA LYS A 305 -11.97 9.88 -11.32
C LYS A 305 -12.27 9.34 -9.93
N LEU A 306 -13.50 9.51 -9.47
CA LEU A 306 -13.97 8.92 -8.23
C LEU A 306 -14.24 7.42 -8.46
N LEU A 307 -13.72 6.57 -7.57
CA LEU A 307 -13.94 5.14 -7.61
C LEU A 307 -15.35 4.77 -7.11
N THR A 308 -15.71 3.49 -7.26
CA THR A 308 -17.03 2.95 -6.89
C THR A 308 -17.31 2.96 -5.39
N ASP A 309 -16.29 3.19 -4.57
CA ASP A 309 -16.43 3.40 -3.13
C ASP A 309 -16.91 4.80 -2.76
N GLU A 310 -17.07 5.68 -3.77
CA GLU A 310 -17.48 7.07 -3.67
C GLU A 310 -16.56 7.92 -2.77
N ARG A 311 -15.31 7.50 -2.58
CA ARG A 311 -14.37 8.16 -1.66
C ARG A 311 -12.96 8.33 -2.21
N THR A 312 -12.43 7.33 -2.91
CA THR A 312 -11.06 7.33 -3.39
C THR A 312 -10.97 7.91 -4.80
N CYS A 313 -9.97 8.77 -5.03
CA CYS A 313 -9.72 9.36 -6.32
C CYS A 313 -8.59 8.63 -7.02
N GLN A 314 -8.89 8.00 -8.15
CA GLN A 314 -7.89 7.36 -8.99
C GLN A 314 -7.48 8.29 -10.11
N ASP A 315 -6.17 8.36 -10.35
CA ASP A 315 -5.61 9.03 -11.52
C ASP A 315 -6.23 8.48 -12.81
N ILE A 316 -6.59 9.38 -13.73
CA ILE A 316 -7.08 8.99 -15.05
C ILE A 316 -5.85 8.77 -15.92
N ASP A 317 -5.55 7.53 -16.24
CA ASP A 317 -4.48 7.24 -17.19
C ASP A 317 -4.90 7.66 -18.60
N GLU A 318 -4.51 8.87 -19.01
CA GLU A 318 -4.81 9.38 -20.33
C GLU A 318 -4.04 8.62 -21.43
N CYS A 319 -2.93 7.97 -21.10
CA CYS A 319 -2.13 7.18 -22.04
C CYS A 319 -2.78 5.84 -22.42
N SER A 320 -3.76 5.37 -21.64
CA SER A 320 -4.57 4.20 -21.97
C SER A 320 -5.58 4.44 -23.10
N PHE A 321 -5.81 5.70 -23.51
CA PHE A 321 -6.69 6.02 -24.64
C PHE A 321 -5.92 6.04 -25.96
N GLU A 322 -6.50 5.45 -27.02
CA GLU A 322 -5.89 5.48 -28.36
C GLU A 322 -5.75 6.93 -28.87
N ARG A 323 -4.54 7.27 -29.33
CA ARG A 323 -4.18 8.56 -29.95
C ARG A 323 -4.16 9.77 -29.00
N THR A 324 -3.92 9.56 -27.70
CA THR A 324 -3.68 10.67 -26.74
C THR A 324 -2.40 11.45 -27.04
N CYS A 325 -1.32 10.77 -27.45
CA CYS A 325 -0.08 11.38 -27.92
C CYS A 325 0.30 10.81 -29.30
N ASP A 326 0.95 11.63 -30.14
CA ASP A 326 1.46 11.19 -31.44
C ASP A 326 2.65 10.24 -31.34
N HIS A 327 3.43 10.33 -30.25
CA HIS A 327 4.62 9.52 -30.00
C HIS A 327 4.56 8.86 -28.62
N ILE A 328 5.46 9.20 -27.70
CA ILE A 328 5.51 8.60 -26.35
C ILE A 328 4.55 9.36 -25.45
N CYS A 329 3.71 8.62 -24.73
CA CYS A 329 2.87 9.15 -23.65
C CYS A 329 3.42 8.67 -22.30
N ILE A 330 3.62 9.58 -21.36
CA ILE A 330 3.97 9.27 -19.98
C ILE A 330 2.83 9.74 -19.09
N ASN A 331 2.15 8.81 -18.43
CA ASN A 331 1.12 9.14 -17.47
C ASN A 331 1.76 9.67 -16.17
N SER A 332 1.16 10.70 -15.57
CA SER A 332 1.62 11.27 -14.30
C SER A 332 0.43 11.60 -13.41
N PRO A 333 0.59 11.70 -12.08
CA PRO A 333 -0.55 11.96 -11.21
C PRO A 333 -1.26 13.29 -11.55
N GLY A 334 -2.48 13.20 -12.07
CA GLY A 334 -3.38 14.28 -12.45
C GLY A 334 -3.17 14.85 -13.87
N SER A 335 -2.28 14.27 -14.67
CA SER A 335 -1.97 14.73 -16.03
C SER A 335 -1.10 13.73 -16.79
N PHE A 336 -0.92 13.90 -18.09
CA PHE A 336 0.06 13.16 -18.88
C PHE A 336 1.07 14.10 -19.53
N GLN A 337 2.19 13.55 -20.01
CA GLN A 337 3.18 14.26 -20.82
C GLN A 337 3.41 13.52 -22.14
N CYS A 338 3.38 14.24 -23.25
CA CYS A 338 3.76 13.70 -24.55
C CYS A 338 5.23 14.02 -24.87
N LEU A 339 6.06 12.99 -25.09
CA LEU A 339 7.42 13.14 -25.57
C LEU A 339 7.53 12.76 -27.04
N CYS A 340 8.18 13.62 -27.82
CA CYS A 340 8.43 13.39 -29.23
C CYS A 340 9.88 12.93 -29.43
N HIS A 341 10.09 11.89 -30.26
CA HIS A 341 11.43 11.50 -30.65
C HIS A 341 12.08 12.65 -31.42
N LEU A 342 13.34 12.97 -31.07
CA LEU A 342 14.22 13.73 -31.95
C LEU A 342 14.51 12.86 -33.17
N LEU A 343 13.72 13.01 -34.24
CA LEU A 343 14.14 12.55 -35.55
C LEU A 343 15.32 13.42 -35.99
N VAL A 344 16.53 13.06 -35.55
CA VAL A 344 17.74 13.42 -36.29
C VAL A 344 17.72 12.57 -37.56
N SER A 345 17.02 13.03 -38.59
CA SER A 345 17.15 12.45 -39.92
C SER A 345 18.62 12.60 -40.34
N LYS A 346 19.27 11.46 -40.62
CA LYS A 346 20.57 11.40 -41.29
C LYS A 346 20.44 11.91 -42.73
N ALA A 347 20.25 13.22 -42.91
CA ALA A 347 20.40 13.92 -44.19
C ALA A 347 20.33 15.43 -43.93
N ASP A 348 21.34 16.00 -43.29
CA ASP A 348 21.83 17.35 -43.58
C ASP A 348 23.08 17.65 -42.76
N ARG A 349 24.23 17.23 -43.32
CA ARG A 349 25.55 17.65 -42.85
C ARG A 349 26.09 18.70 -43.81
N TRP A 350 25.58 19.93 -43.73
CA TRP A 350 26.37 21.16 -43.85
C TRP A 350 25.48 22.39 -43.58
N SER A 351 26.07 23.42 -42.96
CA SER A 351 25.58 24.81 -42.78
C SER A 351 24.51 25.10 -41.71
N ARG A 352 24.94 25.23 -40.45
CA ARG A 352 25.04 26.53 -39.72
C ARG A 352 25.38 26.32 -38.23
N PRO A 353 26.40 27.01 -37.67
CA PRO A 353 26.50 27.19 -36.23
C PRO A 353 25.53 28.31 -35.81
N GLU A 354 25.06 28.25 -34.58
CA GLU A 354 24.15 29.23 -33.92
C GLU A 354 22.67 29.12 -34.29
N LEU A 355 21.91 28.51 -33.36
CA LEU A 355 20.63 29.01 -32.86
C LEU A 355 20.31 28.24 -31.57
N GLN A 356 20.77 28.81 -30.44
CA GLN A 356 20.16 28.56 -29.14
C GLN A 356 18.78 29.21 -29.15
N GLY A 357 17.75 28.43 -28.81
CA GLY A 357 16.44 28.92 -28.41
C GLY A 357 15.51 29.34 -29.55
N GLU A 358 14.71 28.40 -30.08
CA GLU A 358 13.30 28.59 -30.43
C GLU A 358 12.57 27.23 -30.38
N PRO A 359 11.27 27.18 -30.01
CA PRO A 359 10.53 25.93 -29.86
C PRO A 359 10.23 25.33 -31.24
N VAL A 360 10.69 24.10 -31.46
CA VAL A 360 10.35 23.32 -32.65
C VAL A 360 8.84 23.08 -32.67
N ARG A 361 8.21 23.25 -33.84
CA ARG A 361 6.76 23.21 -34.07
C ARG A 361 6.08 22.08 -33.27
N GLY A 362 5.14 22.50 -32.43
CA GLY A 362 4.56 21.72 -31.35
C GLY A 362 3.92 20.41 -31.77
N CYS A 363 4.20 19.38 -30.97
CA CYS A 363 3.36 18.20 -30.88
C CYS A 363 1.99 18.67 -30.33
N ALA A 364 0.90 18.27 -30.98
CA ALA A 364 -0.45 18.60 -30.51
C ALA A 364 -0.87 17.51 -29.50
N GLY A 365 -1.13 17.90 -28.24
CA GLY A 365 -1.54 16.92 -27.22
C GLY A 365 -1.79 17.51 -25.83
N ASP A 366 -1.12 18.62 -25.48
CA ASP A 366 -1.24 19.26 -24.15
C ASP A 366 -2.55 20.05 -23.97
N LYS A 367 -3.69 19.48 -24.35
CA LYS A 367 -5.01 20.01 -24.00
C LYS A 367 -5.72 18.99 -23.14
N GLY A 368 -5.46 19.08 -21.84
CA GLY A 368 -6.27 18.40 -20.83
C GLY A 368 -7.75 18.65 -21.08
N LEU A 369 -8.54 17.58 -21.02
CA LEU A 369 -9.99 17.57 -21.27
C LEU A 369 -10.65 18.81 -20.65
N GLY A 370 -11.13 19.67 -21.53
CA GLY A 370 -11.95 20.82 -21.24
C GLY A 370 -13.26 20.67 -22.00
N GLY A 371 -14.35 20.56 -21.25
CA GLY A 371 -15.72 20.77 -21.71
C GLY A 371 -16.40 19.55 -22.33
N MET A 372 -17.22 18.86 -21.54
CA MET A 372 -18.68 19.00 -21.59
C MET A 372 -19.27 18.69 -20.23
#